data_AF-A0A7J9MPV0-F1
#
_entry.id   AF-A0A7J9MPV0-F1
#
_cell.length_a   1.000
_cell.length_b   1.000
_cell.length_c   1.000
_cell.angle_alpha   90.00
_cell.angle_beta   90.00
_cell.angle_gamma   90.00
#
_symmetry.space_group_name_H-M   'P 1'
#
loop_
_entity.id
_entity.type
_entity.pdbx_description
1 polymer ?
#
loop_
_entity_poly.entity_id
_entity_poly.type
_entity_poly.pdbx_seq_one_letter_code
_entity_poly.pdbx_strand_id
1 'polypeptide(L)'
;MKHTRDSEPDELGLSLKEAISASISRGKLVPGATNDINSSSMVPTFANPFWKEMVVLSKRSILNSKRMPQLFGTRLAAVLVTGFILATVFWQLDNSPKGVQERLGFFAFAMSTTYYTCADALPVFLQERYIFMRETAYNAYRRLSYVISNALVVLPGLIFLSFAFAMATFWAVGLDGGLSGFLFYFLMMFASFWSGSSFVTFLSGVVPHVMLGYTIVVAILAYFLLFSGFFINRDRIPVYWIWFHYLSLVKYPYEAVLQNEFENPTKCFVRGIQIFDNSPLGVVPPAMKVRLLQSLSNTLGMRITSSTCLTTGLDILKQEGITDLSKWNCLLITVAWGFLFRILFYFSLLLGSKNKRS
;
A
#
# COMPACT_ATOMS: atom_id res chain seq x y z
N MET A 1 3.65 -91.48 -25.90
CA MET A 1 4.43 -90.41 -26.56
C MET A 1 3.79 -89.09 -26.14
N LYS A 2 4.60 -88.20 -25.55
CA LYS A 2 4.20 -87.08 -24.69
C LYS A 2 3.94 -85.83 -25.55
N HIS A 3 2.78 -85.19 -25.41
CA HIS A 3 2.58 -83.80 -25.85
C HIS A 3 1.36 -83.21 -25.14
N THR A 4 1.55 -82.17 -24.33
CA THR A 4 0.81 -80.89 -24.42
C THR A 4 1.22 -79.90 -23.33
N ARG A 5 1.73 -78.76 -23.82
CA ARG A 5 1.45 -77.37 -23.44
C ARG A 5 1.98 -76.84 -22.09
N ASP A 6 3.05 -76.06 -22.24
CA ASP A 6 3.52 -75.05 -21.31
C ASP A 6 2.47 -73.95 -21.07
N SER A 7 2.43 -73.52 -19.82
CA SER A 7 1.66 -72.41 -19.26
C SER A 7 2.56 -71.17 -19.14
N GLU A 8 2.22 -70.08 -19.84
CA GLU A 8 2.73 -68.73 -19.55
C GLU A 8 1.71 -67.98 -18.65
N PRO A 9 2.12 -67.39 -17.51
CA PRO A 9 1.24 -66.56 -16.70
C PRO A 9 1.53 -65.05 -16.84
N ASP A 10 0.47 -64.28 -17.10
CA ASP A 10 0.09 -63.02 -16.43
C ASP A 10 1.10 -61.86 -16.25
N GLU A 11 2.01 -61.60 -17.18
CA GLU A 11 2.86 -60.39 -17.11
C GLU A 11 2.13 -59.08 -17.54
N LEU A 12 1.06 -59.17 -18.34
CA LEU A 12 0.38 -58.00 -18.93
C LEU A 12 -0.63 -57.33 -17.97
N GLY A 13 -1.15 -58.08 -16.98
CA GLY A 13 -2.21 -57.61 -16.07
C GLY A 13 -1.74 -56.65 -14.98
N LEU A 14 -0.48 -56.80 -14.53
CA LEU A 14 0.13 -55.96 -13.50
C LEU A 14 0.46 -54.55 -14.02
N SER A 15 1.02 -54.47 -15.23
CA SER A 15 1.36 -53.20 -15.90
C SER A 15 0.13 -52.31 -16.13
N LEU A 16 -1.02 -52.90 -16.51
CA LEU A 16 -2.24 -52.14 -16.74
C LEU A 16 -2.82 -51.56 -15.44
N LYS A 17 -2.80 -52.32 -14.34
CA LYS A 17 -3.27 -51.81 -13.03
C LYS A 17 -2.38 -50.69 -12.51
N GLU A 18 -1.07 -50.77 -12.72
CA GLU A 18 -0.13 -49.71 -12.37
C GLU A 18 -0.31 -48.48 -13.26
N ALA A 19 -0.56 -48.65 -14.56
CA ALA A 19 -0.86 -47.54 -15.46
C ALA A 19 -2.20 -46.85 -15.10
N ILE A 20 -3.20 -47.63 -14.68
CA ILE A 20 -4.49 -47.11 -14.20
C ILE A 20 -4.33 -46.39 -12.86
N SER A 21 -3.61 -46.95 -11.89
CA SER A 21 -3.37 -46.31 -10.59
C SER A 21 -2.51 -45.05 -10.71
N ALA A 22 -1.53 -45.04 -11.60
CA ALA A 22 -0.72 -43.87 -11.94
C ALA A 22 -1.51 -42.78 -12.68
N SER A 23 -2.54 -43.16 -13.45
CA SER A 23 -3.42 -42.20 -14.14
C SER A 23 -4.47 -41.60 -13.18
N ILE A 24 -5.01 -42.42 -12.27
CA ILE A 24 -5.92 -41.99 -11.21
C ILE A 24 -5.22 -41.06 -10.21
N SER A 25 -3.99 -41.38 -9.80
CA SER A 25 -3.19 -40.52 -8.91
C SER A 25 -2.82 -39.18 -9.54
N ARG A 26 -2.78 -39.11 -10.87
CA ARG A 26 -2.55 -37.87 -11.65
C ARG A 26 -3.83 -37.09 -11.96
N GLY A 27 -5.00 -37.53 -11.50
CA GLY A 27 -6.28 -36.83 -11.67
C GLY A 27 -6.75 -36.70 -13.12
N LYS A 28 -6.20 -37.50 -14.04
CA LYS A 28 -6.65 -37.57 -15.44
C LYS A 28 -7.50 -38.81 -15.62
N LEU A 29 -8.82 -38.63 -15.57
CA LEU A 29 -9.74 -39.63 -16.08
C LEU A 29 -9.60 -39.67 -17.60
N VAL A 30 -9.21 -40.83 -18.13
CA VAL A 30 -9.16 -41.12 -19.57
C VAL A 30 -10.61 -41.11 -20.09
N PRO A 31 -10.97 -40.27 -21.09
CA PRO A 31 -12.23 -40.46 -21.80
C PRO A 31 -12.14 -41.76 -22.57
N GLY A 32 -13.19 -42.59 -22.51
CA GLY A 32 -13.24 -43.88 -23.18
C GLY A 32 -12.75 -43.81 -24.63
N ALA A 33 -11.84 -44.71 -24.98
CA ALA A 33 -11.27 -44.80 -26.31
C ALA A 33 -12.38 -45.01 -27.35
N THR A 34 -12.62 -43.97 -28.15
CA THR A 34 -13.24 -44.08 -29.47
C THR A 34 -12.14 -43.82 -30.49
N ASN A 35 -12.02 -44.72 -31.47
CA ASN A 35 -10.94 -44.77 -32.45
C ASN A 35 -11.00 -43.61 -33.45
N ASP A 36 -10.67 -42.39 -33.02
CA ASP A 36 -10.46 -41.26 -33.92
C ASP A 36 -9.01 -40.77 -33.85
N ILE A 37 -8.24 -41.21 -34.86
CA ILE A 37 -6.88 -40.76 -35.16
C ILE A 37 -7.00 -39.33 -35.70
N ASN A 38 -6.61 -38.33 -34.88
CA ASN A 38 -6.42 -36.89 -35.16
C ASN A 38 -7.27 -35.92 -34.32
N SER A 39 -7.36 -36.12 -33.01
CA SER A 39 -7.72 -35.01 -32.10
C SER A 39 -6.98 -35.16 -30.78
N SER A 40 -5.77 -34.60 -30.70
CA SER A 40 -5.15 -34.23 -29.43
C SER A 40 -5.88 -33.02 -28.83
N SER A 41 -7.19 -33.15 -28.57
CA SER A 41 -7.93 -32.16 -27.80
C SER A 41 -7.37 -32.21 -26.38
N MET A 42 -6.42 -31.33 -26.06
CA MET A 42 -5.97 -31.10 -24.69
C MET A 42 -7.21 -30.79 -23.86
N VAL A 43 -7.65 -31.75 -23.04
CA VAL A 43 -8.72 -31.52 -22.07
C VAL A 43 -8.32 -30.28 -21.26
N PRO A 44 -9.10 -29.18 -21.32
CA PRO A 44 -8.69 -27.95 -20.68
C PRO A 44 -8.60 -28.18 -19.18
N THR A 45 -7.49 -27.76 -18.57
CA THR A 45 -7.22 -27.90 -17.12
C THR A 45 -8.30 -27.24 -16.25
N PHE A 46 -9.04 -26.29 -16.81
CA PHE A 46 -10.15 -25.59 -16.17
C PHE A 46 -11.39 -25.66 -17.07
N ALA A 47 -12.55 -25.92 -16.47
CA ALA A 47 -13.82 -26.01 -17.20
C ALA A 47 -14.33 -24.64 -17.71
N ASN A 48 -13.93 -23.54 -17.05
CA ASN A 48 -14.40 -22.19 -17.35
C ASN A 48 -13.31 -21.32 -17.98
N PRO A 49 -13.68 -20.35 -18.84
CA PRO A 49 -12.77 -19.30 -19.28
C PRO A 49 -12.48 -18.31 -18.15
N PHE A 50 -11.29 -17.71 -18.20
CA PHE A 50 -10.76 -16.76 -17.21
C PHE A 50 -11.75 -15.66 -16.79
N TRP A 51 -12.41 -15.01 -17.76
CA TRP A 51 -13.36 -13.92 -17.49
C TRP A 51 -14.59 -14.37 -16.70
N LYS A 52 -15.12 -15.57 -16.98
CA LYS A 52 -16.26 -16.12 -16.22
C LYS A 52 -15.86 -16.40 -14.78
N GLU A 53 -14.65 -16.96 -14.56
CA GLU A 53 -14.12 -17.17 -13.21
C GLU A 53 -14.03 -15.85 -12.44
N MET A 54 -13.46 -14.80 -13.06
CA MET A 54 -13.35 -13.48 -12.43
C MET A 54 -14.70 -12.91 -12.04
N VAL A 55 -15.69 -12.93 -12.93
CA VAL A 55 -17.04 -12.38 -12.65
C VAL A 55 -17.71 -13.12 -11.50
N VAL A 56 -17.62 -14.45 -11.46
CA VAL A 56 -18.21 -15.27 -10.40
C VAL A 56 -17.52 -14.99 -9.06
N LEU A 57 -16.19 -14.93 -9.04
CA LEU A 57 -15.40 -14.64 -7.83
C LEU A 57 -15.67 -13.22 -7.32
N SER A 58 -15.72 -12.23 -8.21
CA SER A 58 -16.07 -10.86 -7.85
C SER A 58 -17.48 -10.75 -7.30
N LYS A 59 -18.48 -11.38 -7.95
CA LYS A 59 -19.87 -11.42 -7.46
C LYS A 59 -19.95 -12.03 -6.06
N ARG A 60 -19.23 -13.14 -5.83
CA ARG A 60 -19.14 -13.79 -4.51
C ARG A 60 -18.54 -12.85 -3.47
N SER A 61 -17.41 -12.21 -3.78
CA SER A 61 -16.72 -11.31 -2.85
C SER A 61 -17.59 -10.09 -2.51
N ILE A 62 -18.23 -9.46 -3.51
CA ILE A 62 -19.17 -8.34 -3.28
C ILE A 62 -20.36 -8.78 -2.42
N LEU A 63 -20.93 -9.96 -2.68
CA LEU A 63 -22.04 -10.48 -1.87
C LEU A 63 -21.60 -10.73 -0.42
N ASN A 64 -20.38 -11.25 -0.21
CA ASN A 64 -19.82 -11.45 1.11
C ASN A 64 -19.62 -10.13 1.85
N SER A 65 -19.05 -9.12 1.18
CA SER A 65 -18.90 -7.76 1.73
C SER A 65 -20.24 -7.13 2.09
N LYS A 66 -21.27 -7.31 1.27
CA LYS A 66 -22.63 -6.81 1.56
C LYS A 66 -23.29 -7.52 2.75
N ARG A 67 -23.00 -8.80 2.95
CA ARG A 67 -23.56 -9.60 4.06
C ARG A 67 -22.86 -9.34 5.39
N MET A 68 -21.65 -8.79 5.37
CA MET A 68 -20.90 -8.43 6.57
C MET A 68 -20.59 -6.93 6.60
N PRO A 69 -21.62 -6.07 6.72
CA PRO A 69 -21.42 -4.62 6.74
C PRO A 69 -20.59 -4.16 7.95
N GLN A 70 -20.53 -4.96 9.01
CA GLN A 70 -19.77 -4.64 10.22
C GLN A 70 -18.29 -4.42 9.92
N LEU A 71 -17.68 -5.26 9.06
CA LEU A 71 -16.26 -5.15 8.69
C LEU A 71 -15.93 -3.84 7.99
N PHE A 72 -16.79 -3.42 7.06
CA PHE A 72 -16.61 -2.13 6.39
C PHE A 72 -16.94 -0.96 7.33
N GLY A 73 -17.99 -1.11 8.16
CA GLY A 73 -18.40 -0.11 9.14
C GLY A 73 -17.31 0.18 10.18
N THR A 74 -16.63 -0.83 10.71
CA THR A 74 -15.52 -0.65 11.66
C THR A 74 -14.34 0.06 11.01
N ARG A 75 -14.03 -0.28 9.75
CA ARG A 75 -12.95 0.37 9.01
C ARG A 75 -13.26 1.83 8.73
N LEU A 76 -14.47 2.12 8.29
CA LEU A 76 -14.95 3.48 8.06
C LEU A 76 -14.94 4.30 9.36
N ALA A 77 -15.44 3.73 10.45
CA ALA A 77 -15.44 4.37 11.75
C ALA A 77 -14.02 4.70 12.23
N ALA A 78 -13.07 3.75 12.10
CA ALA A 78 -11.68 3.99 12.45
C ALA A 78 -11.09 5.15 11.63
N VAL A 79 -11.29 5.15 10.31
CA VAL A 79 -10.80 6.21 9.42
C VAL A 79 -11.42 7.57 9.76
N LEU A 80 -12.72 7.64 10.03
CA LEU A 80 -13.41 8.88 10.41
C LEU A 80 -12.99 9.39 11.78
N VAL A 81 -12.87 8.52 12.78
CA VAL A 81 -12.42 8.89 14.13
C VAL A 81 -10.99 9.43 14.08
N THR A 82 -10.09 8.73 13.39
CA THR A 82 -8.71 9.21 13.19
C THR A 82 -8.69 10.54 12.44
N GLY A 83 -9.44 10.66 11.34
CA GLY A 83 -9.54 11.89 10.56
C GLY A 83 -10.06 13.06 11.39
N PHE A 84 -11.07 12.83 12.23
CA PHE A 84 -11.62 13.84 13.13
C PHE A 84 -10.61 14.28 14.21
N ILE A 85 -9.90 13.33 14.83
CA ILE A 85 -8.86 13.63 15.81
C ILE A 85 -7.76 14.49 15.15
N LEU A 86 -7.28 14.09 13.97
CA LEU A 86 -6.25 14.87 13.26
C LEU A 86 -6.77 16.25 12.84
N ALA A 87 -8.01 16.34 12.34
CA ALA A 87 -8.64 17.60 11.96
C ALA A 87 -8.75 18.58 13.14
N THR A 88 -9.08 18.09 14.33
CA THR A 88 -9.25 18.91 15.54
C THR A 88 -7.92 19.29 16.19
N VAL A 89 -6.94 18.38 16.21
CA VAL A 89 -5.60 18.65 16.75
C VAL A 89 -4.84 19.64 15.87
N PHE A 90 -4.94 19.52 14.56
CA PHE A 90 -4.24 20.37 13.58
C PHE A 90 -5.17 21.41 12.95
N TRP A 91 -6.13 21.94 13.72
CA TRP A 91 -7.14 22.85 13.20
C TRP A 91 -6.53 24.15 12.67
N GLN A 92 -6.79 24.48 11.40
CA GLN A 92 -6.37 25.72 10.72
C GLN A 92 -4.92 26.16 11.02
N LEU A 93 -3.95 25.42 10.48
CA LEU A 93 -2.53 25.72 10.69
C LEU A 93 -2.13 27.06 10.05
N ASP A 94 -1.39 27.87 10.80
CA ASP A 94 -0.87 29.16 10.35
C ASP A 94 0.41 29.00 9.53
N ASN A 95 0.77 30.00 8.72
CA ASN A 95 2.01 29.96 7.92
C ASN A 95 3.24 30.41 8.74
N SER A 96 3.27 30.17 10.05
CA SER A 96 4.43 30.48 10.88
C SER A 96 5.47 29.35 10.79
N PRO A 97 6.72 29.58 11.23
CA PRO A 97 7.71 28.51 11.32
C PRO A 97 7.23 27.32 12.16
N LYS A 98 6.42 27.59 13.20
CA LYS A 98 5.81 26.56 14.04
C LYS A 98 4.72 25.81 13.29
N GLY A 99 3.84 26.51 12.59
CA GLY A 99 2.77 25.90 11.78
C GLY A 99 3.31 25.05 10.63
N VAL A 100 4.50 25.35 10.08
CA VAL A 100 5.20 24.45 9.14
C VAL A 100 5.56 23.12 9.81
N GLN A 101 6.17 23.16 10.99
CA GLN A 101 6.55 21.95 11.72
C GLN A 101 5.32 21.10 12.07
N GLU A 102 4.22 21.74 12.46
CA GLU A 102 2.94 21.07 12.73
C GLU A 102 2.35 20.46 11.45
N ARG A 103 2.46 21.12 10.27
CA ARG A 103 2.07 20.55 8.97
C ARG A 103 2.88 19.30 8.62
N LEU A 104 4.20 19.33 8.78
CA LEU A 104 5.07 18.18 8.53
C LEU A 104 4.63 16.98 9.41
N GLY A 105 4.40 17.23 10.70
CA GLY A 105 3.88 16.24 11.63
C GLY A 105 2.52 15.67 11.23
N PHE A 106 1.57 16.55 10.85
CA PHE A 106 0.25 16.14 10.36
C PHE A 106 0.37 15.17 9.17
N PHE A 107 1.15 15.50 8.15
CA PHE A 107 1.29 14.63 6.98
C PHE A 107 1.97 13.30 7.30
N ALA A 108 3.01 13.31 8.15
CA ALA A 108 3.68 12.09 8.58
C ALA A 108 2.71 11.14 9.32
N PHE A 109 1.89 11.67 10.23
CA PHE A 109 0.87 10.91 10.94
C PHE A 109 -0.28 10.47 10.03
N ALA A 110 -0.78 11.34 9.14
CA ALA A 110 -1.87 11.02 8.23
C ALA A 110 -1.50 9.89 7.27
N MET A 111 -0.31 9.95 6.66
CA MET A 111 0.17 8.91 5.75
C MET A 111 0.41 7.59 6.50
N SER A 112 1.14 7.61 7.61
CA SER A 112 1.42 6.39 8.37
C SER A 112 0.15 5.72 8.90
N THR A 113 -0.79 6.49 9.45
CA THR A 113 -2.04 5.94 9.99
C THR A 113 -2.91 5.31 8.91
N THR A 114 -2.90 5.85 7.69
CA THR A 114 -3.56 5.23 6.53
C THR A 114 -3.06 3.79 6.30
N TYR A 115 -1.74 3.57 6.38
CA TYR A 115 -1.17 2.22 6.27
C TYR A 115 -1.54 1.33 7.45
N TYR A 116 -1.51 1.84 8.69
CA TYR A 116 -1.91 1.07 9.87
C TYR A 116 -3.37 0.62 9.80
N THR A 117 -4.28 1.48 9.32
CA THR A 117 -5.71 1.14 9.19
C THR A 117 -5.96 0.02 8.19
N CYS A 118 -5.04 -0.25 7.25
CA CYS A 118 -5.17 -1.36 6.31
C CYS A 118 -4.88 -2.73 6.94
N ALA A 119 -4.28 -2.77 8.13
CA ALA A 119 -3.95 -4.01 8.83
C ALA A 119 -5.20 -4.82 9.21
N ASP A 120 -6.34 -4.16 9.39
CA ASP A 120 -7.63 -4.75 9.75
C ASP A 120 -8.11 -5.85 8.78
N ALA A 121 -7.68 -5.78 7.51
CA ALA A 121 -8.03 -6.74 6.48
C ALA A 121 -7.26 -8.07 6.60
N LEU A 122 -6.16 -8.10 7.38
CA LEU A 122 -5.32 -9.27 7.55
C LEU A 122 -6.08 -10.56 7.96
N PRO A 123 -6.92 -10.57 9.02
CA PRO A 123 -7.67 -11.75 9.42
C PRO A 123 -8.63 -12.24 8.33
N VAL A 124 -9.28 -11.32 7.61
CA VAL A 124 -10.20 -11.66 6.51
C VAL A 124 -9.45 -12.38 5.40
N PHE A 125 -8.31 -11.84 4.96
CA PHE A 125 -7.51 -12.46 3.91
C PHE A 125 -6.91 -13.81 4.33
N LEU A 126 -6.51 -13.96 5.61
CA LEU A 126 -6.05 -15.25 6.14
C LEU A 126 -7.17 -16.30 6.11
N GLN A 127 -8.39 -15.94 6.49
CA GLN A 127 -9.55 -16.83 6.41
C GLN A 127 -9.88 -17.20 4.95
N GLU A 128 -9.91 -16.23 4.04
CA GLU A 128 -10.17 -16.47 2.61
C GLU A 128 -9.10 -17.36 1.97
N ARG A 129 -7.83 -17.24 2.39
CA ARG A 129 -6.74 -18.08 1.91
C ARG A 129 -7.01 -19.57 2.15
N TYR A 130 -7.58 -19.96 3.29
CA TYR A 130 -7.90 -21.38 3.55
C TYR A 130 -8.96 -21.91 2.57
N ILE A 131 -10.00 -21.10 2.29
CA ILE A 131 -11.05 -21.45 1.34
C ILE A 131 -10.47 -21.56 -0.07
N PHE A 132 -9.65 -20.58 -0.47
CA PHE A 132 -8.96 -20.55 -1.76
C PHE A 132 -8.07 -21.79 -1.97
N MET A 133 -7.28 -22.17 -0.97
CA MET A 133 -6.38 -23.34 -1.07
C MET A 133 -7.18 -24.63 -1.27
N ARG A 134 -8.35 -24.75 -0.62
CA ARG A 134 -9.25 -25.89 -0.82
C ARG A 134 -9.87 -25.90 -2.22
N GLU A 135 -10.38 -24.76 -2.71
CA GLU A 135 -11.01 -24.67 -4.03
C GLU A 135 -10.02 -24.89 -5.18
N THR A 136 -8.80 -24.37 -5.04
CA THR A 136 -7.73 -24.57 -6.04
C THR A 136 -7.11 -25.96 -5.98
N ALA A 137 -7.23 -26.69 -4.86
CA ALA A 137 -6.82 -28.09 -4.79
C ALA A 137 -7.63 -28.97 -5.77
N TYR A 138 -8.92 -28.64 -5.96
CA TYR A 138 -9.83 -29.27 -6.91
C TYR A 138 -9.89 -28.59 -8.29
N ASN A 139 -8.93 -27.69 -8.60
CA ASN A 139 -8.88 -26.94 -9.87
C ASN A 139 -10.19 -26.19 -10.23
N ALA A 140 -10.92 -25.68 -9.22
CA ALA A 140 -12.20 -25.00 -9.46
C ALA A 140 -12.05 -23.71 -10.30
N TYR A 141 -10.95 -22.98 -10.13
CA TYR A 141 -10.61 -21.77 -10.87
C TYR A 141 -9.10 -21.48 -10.80
N ARG A 142 -8.62 -20.58 -11.65
CA ARG A 142 -7.20 -20.19 -11.71
C ARG A 142 -6.85 -19.23 -10.57
N ARG A 143 -5.62 -19.36 -10.06
CA ARG A 143 -5.09 -18.48 -8.99
C ARG A 143 -5.07 -17.00 -9.42
N LEU A 144 -4.74 -16.76 -10.70
CA LEU A 144 -4.73 -15.41 -11.26
C LEU A 144 -6.14 -14.79 -11.26
N SER A 145 -7.17 -15.57 -11.59
CA SER A 145 -8.57 -15.11 -11.56
C SER A 145 -8.95 -14.63 -10.15
N TYR A 146 -8.52 -15.35 -9.12
CA TYR A 146 -8.72 -14.95 -7.73
C TYR A 146 -8.02 -13.65 -7.37
N VAL A 147 -6.72 -13.53 -7.65
CA VAL A 147 -5.94 -12.33 -7.28
C VAL A 147 -6.50 -11.07 -7.96
N ILE A 148 -6.83 -11.15 -9.25
CA ILE A 148 -7.38 -9.99 -9.98
C ILE A 148 -8.82 -9.68 -9.53
N SER A 149 -9.68 -10.69 -9.36
CA SER A 149 -11.05 -10.47 -8.89
C SER A 149 -11.07 -9.81 -7.50
N ASN A 150 -10.20 -10.23 -6.59
CA ASN A 150 -10.07 -9.67 -5.26
C ASN A 150 -9.53 -8.22 -5.31
N ALA A 151 -8.50 -7.96 -6.12
CA ALA A 151 -7.96 -6.63 -6.33
C ALA A 151 -9.05 -5.64 -6.79
N LEU A 152 -9.87 -6.03 -7.77
CA LEU A 152 -10.93 -5.17 -8.32
C LEU A 152 -12.05 -4.88 -7.31
N VAL A 153 -12.46 -5.87 -6.52
CA VAL A 153 -13.58 -5.72 -5.57
C VAL A 153 -13.24 -4.78 -4.40
N VAL A 154 -11.95 -4.70 -4.03
CA VAL A 154 -11.51 -3.84 -2.93
C VAL A 154 -11.47 -2.35 -3.32
N LEU A 155 -11.24 -2.02 -4.60
CA LEU A 155 -11.06 -0.63 -5.07
C LEU A 155 -12.20 0.32 -4.67
N PRO A 156 -13.50 0.01 -4.86
CA PRO A 156 -14.58 0.92 -4.50
C PRO A 156 -14.60 1.28 -3.01
N GLY A 157 -14.30 0.29 -2.14
CA GLY A 157 -14.22 0.52 -0.70
C GLY A 157 -13.06 1.43 -0.34
N LEU A 158 -11.90 1.27 -0.99
CA LEU A 158 -10.75 2.14 -0.77
C LEU A 158 -11.01 3.57 -1.25
N ILE A 159 -11.68 3.76 -2.38
CA ILE A 159 -12.07 5.08 -2.88
C ILE A 159 -12.90 5.81 -1.83
N PHE A 160 -13.90 5.13 -1.25
CA PHE A 160 -14.77 5.71 -0.23
C PHE A 160 -14.01 6.09 1.05
N LEU A 161 -13.15 5.20 1.55
CA LEU A 161 -12.32 5.47 2.74
C LEU A 161 -11.36 6.64 2.52
N SER A 162 -10.72 6.68 1.35
CA SER A 162 -9.78 7.74 0.96
C SER A 162 -10.49 9.09 0.87
N PHE A 163 -11.67 9.11 0.27
CA PHE A 163 -12.49 10.32 0.16
C PHE A 163 -12.95 10.80 1.53
N ALA A 164 -13.45 9.89 2.38
CA ALA A 164 -13.90 10.22 3.73
C ALA A 164 -12.77 10.83 4.56
N PHE A 165 -11.57 10.23 4.54
CA PHE A 165 -10.41 10.77 5.24
C PHE A 165 -9.99 12.13 4.68
N ALA A 166 -9.83 12.23 3.35
CA ALA A 166 -9.38 13.46 2.70
C ALA A 166 -10.34 14.62 2.95
N MET A 167 -11.65 14.37 2.87
CA MET A 167 -12.68 15.38 3.13
C MET A 167 -12.69 15.83 4.59
N ALA A 168 -12.49 14.90 5.54
CA ALA A 168 -12.45 15.21 6.96
C ALA A 168 -11.25 16.08 7.36
N THR A 169 -10.08 15.88 6.74
CA THR A 169 -8.84 16.54 7.16
C THR A 169 -8.49 17.77 6.31
N PHE A 170 -8.68 17.75 4.99
CA PHE A 170 -8.10 18.77 4.09
C PHE A 170 -8.56 20.19 4.43
N TRP A 171 -9.87 20.40 4.55
CA TRP A 171 -10.44 21.72 4.83
C TRP A 171 -10.33 22.11 6.30
N ALA A 172 -10.42 21.15 7.22
CA ALA A 172 -10.34 21.41 8.66
C ALA A 172 -8.93 21.84 9.08
N VAL A 173 -7.90 21.22 8.51
CA VAL A 173 -6.49 21.60 8.77
C VAL A 173 -6.10 22.89 8.05
N GLY A 174 -6.81 23.25 6.98
CA GLY A 174 -6.51 24.43 6.17
C GLY A 174 -5.34 24.21 5.20
N LEU A 175 -5.31 23.05 4.56
CA LEU A 175 -4.30 22.68 3.56
C LEU A 175 -4.41 23.55 2.29
N ASP A 176 -3.30 23.69 1.57
CA ASP A 176 -3.21 24.55 0.38
C ASP A 176 -3.66 23.89 -0.93
N GLY A 177 -3.91 24.73 -1.93
CA GLY A 177 -4.15 24.31 -3.32
C GLY A 177 -5.63 24.22 -3.72
N GLY A 178 -6.55 24.58 -2.82
CA GLY A 178 -7.99 24.61 -3.09
C GLY A 178 -8.49 23.26 -3.63
N LEU A 179 -9.30 23.28 -4.70
CA LEU A 179 -9.83 22.05 -5.28
C LEU A 179 -8.75 21.17 -5.95
N SER A 180 -7.75 21.78 -6.60
CA SER A 180 -6.67 21.03 -7.26
C SER A 180 -5.80 20.31 -6.23
N GLY A 181 -5.42 21.01 -5.15
CA GLY A 181 -4.68 20.45 -4.03
C GLY A 181 -5.47 19.34 -3.33
N PHE A 182 -6.78 19.53 -3.14
CA PHE A 182 -7.68 18.50 -2.59
C PHE A 182 -7.72 17.24 -3.45
N LEU A 183 -7.90 17.38 -4.76
CA LEU A 183 -7.97 16.23 -5.68
C LEU A 183 -6.66 15.44 -5.67
N PHE A 184 -5.51 16.13 -5.68
CA PHE A 184 -4.21 15.47 -5.58
C PHE A 184 -4.05 14.76 -4.22
N TYR A 185 -4.40 15.41 -3.11
CA TYR A 185 -4.36 14.81 -1.78
C TYR A 185 -5.27 13.57 -1.68
N PHE A 186 -6.48 13.64 -2.24
CA PHE A 186 -7.39 12.49 -2.34
C PHE A 186 -6.78 11.35 -3.17
N LEU A 187 -6.20 11.64 -4.34
CA LEU A 187 -5.53 10.63 -5.18
C LEU A 187 -4.35 9.97 -4.45
N MET A 188 -3.57 10.76 -3.70
CA MET A 188 -2.47 10.25 -2.88
C MET A 188 -2.95 9.37 -1.74
N MET A 189 -4.05 9.75 -1.07
CA MET A 189 -4.70 8.91 -0.06
C MET A 189 -5.19 7.59 -0.66
N PHE A 190 -5.83 7.65 -1.83
CA PHE A 190 -6.27 6.47 -2.55
C PHE A 190 -5.12 5.55 -2.95
N ALA A 191 -4.03 6.10 -3.46
CA ALA A 191 -2.82 5.34 -3.77
C ALA A 191 -2.22 4.68 -2.51
N SER A 192 -2.22 5.38 -1.37
CA SER A 192 -1.73 4.88 -0.08
C SER A 192 -2.61 3.75 0.49
N PHE A 193 -3.93 3.90 0.42
CA PHE A 193 -4.86 2.83 0.78
C PHE A 193 -4.71 1.62 -0.14
N TRP A 194 -4.47 1.82 -1.43
CA TRP A 194 -4.22 0.76 -2.40
C TRP A 194 -2.92 0.01 -2.14
N SER A 195 -1.82 0.73 -1.92
CA SER A 195 -0.51 0.13 -1.60
C SER A 195 -0.54 -0.59 -0.25
N GLY A 196 -1.14 0.03 0.78
CA GLY A 196 -1.28 -0.55 2.11
C GLY A 196 -2.16 -1.80 2.14
N SER A 197 -3.33 -1.76 1.49
CA SER A 197 -4.19 -2.94 1.36
C SER A 197 -3.49 -4.07 0.62
N SER A 198 -2.72 -3.76 -0.42
CA SER A 198 -1.99 -4.76 -1.18
C SER A 198 -0.81 -5.34 -0.39
N PHE A 199 -0.10 -4.53 0.39
CA PHE A 199 0.94 -4.98 1.32
C PHE A 199 0.39 -5.98 2.35
N VAL A 200 -0.75 -5.67 2.97
CA VAL A 200 -1.40 -6.56 3.95
C VAL A 200 -1.90 -7.85 3.28
N THR A 201 -2.40 -7.76 2.03
CA THR A 201 -2.77 -8.94 1.25
C THR A 201 -1.56 -9.82 0.94
N PHE A 202 -0.42 -9.25 0.56
CA PHE A 202 0.81 -10.01 0.39
C PHE A 202 1.22 -10.70 1.69
N LEU A 203 1.21 -9.96 2.80
CA LEU A 203 1.61 -10.50 4.09
C LEU A 203 0.73 -11.67 4.52
N SER A 204 -0.58 -11.63 4.28
CA SER A 204 -1.51 -12.74 4.58
C SER A 204 -1.18 -14.02 3.79
N GLY A 205 -0.51 -13.90 2.64
CA GLY A 205 0.00 -15.02 1.86
C GLY A 205 1.24 -15.68 2.46
N VAL A 206 2.03 -14.93 3.24
CA VAL A 206 3.31 -15.38 3.81
C VAL A 206 3.15 -15.83 5.27
N VAL A 207 2.38 -15.11 6.07
CA VAL A 207 2.25 -15.40 7.51
C VAL A 207 1.30 -16.57 7.78
N PRO A 208 1.56 -17.40 8.80
CA PRO A 208 0.70 -18.53 9.16
C PRO A 208 -0.49 -18.11 10.05
N HIS A 209 -0.32 -17.10 10.90
CA HIS A 209 -1.30 -16.70 11.91
C HIS A 209 -1.40 -15.17 12.05
N VAL A 210 -2.57 -14.71 12.50
CA VAL A 210 -2.95 -13.29 12.55
C VAL A 210 -2.03 -12.46 13.46
N MET A 211 -1.73 -12.95 14.67
CA MET A 211 -0.92 -12.23 15.66
C MET A 211 0.49 -11.90 15.13
N LEU A 212 1.14 -12.88 14.50
CA LEU A 212 2.45 -12.68 13.86
C LEU A 212 2.36 -11.60 12.77
N GLY A 213 1.31 -11.65 11.94
CA GLY A 213 1.12 -10.66 10.89
C GLY A 213 0.94 -9.24 11.44
N TYR A 214 0.17 -9.05 12.51
CA TYR A 214 0.05 -7.73 13.15
C TYR A 214 1.38 -7.22 13.69
N THR A 215 2.16 -8.06 14.37
CA THR A 215 3.50 -7.69 14.87
C THR A 215 4.41 -7.23 13.73
N ILE A 216 4.40 -7.95 12.61
CA ILE A 216 5.20 -7.61 11.43
C ILE A 216 4.74 -6.28 10.81
N VAL A 217 3.42 -6.09 10.62
CA VAL A 217 2.88 -4.83 10.07
C VAL A 217 3.28 -3.66 10.95
N VAL A 218 3.09 -3.77 12.27
CA VAL A 218 3.38 -2.67 13.19
C VAL A 218 4.87 -2.32 13.19
N ALA A 219 5.75 -3.32 13.28
CA ALA A 219 7.19 -3.09 13.27
C ALA A 219 7.67 -2.48 11.94
N ILE A 220 7.26 -3.04 10.80
CA ILE A 220 7.70 -2.57 9.48
C ILE A 220 7.20 -1.14 9.21
N LEU A 221 5.93 -0.84 9.51
CA LEU A 221 5.38 0.50 9.30
C LEU A 221 6.04 1.54 10.20
N ALA A 222 6.42 1.19 11.44
CA ALA A 222 7.16 2.08 12.32
C ALA A 222 8.54 2.44 11.74
N TYR A 223 9.28 1.45 11.22
CA TYR A 223 10.54 1.71 10.55
C TYR A 223 10.33 2.50 9.24
N PHE A 224 9.29 2.20 8.45
CA PHE A 224 8.99 2.97 7.24
C PHE A 224 8.72 4.44 7.55
N LEU A 225 8.06 4.75 8.66
CA LEU A 225 7.88 6.13 9.13
C LEU A 225 9.22 6.76 9.54
N LEU A 226 10.07 6.05 10.28
CA LEU A 226 11.41 6.53 10.68
C LEU A 226 12.25 6.96 9.46
N PHE A 227 12.25 6.14 8.42
CA PHE A 227 13.02 6.37 7.19
C PHE A 227 12.22 7.08 6.08
N SER A 228 11.03 7.63 6.39
CA SER A 228 10.19 8.31 5.38
C SER A 228 10.70 9.69 4.95
N GLY A 229 11.65 10.25 5.68
CA GLY A 229 12.12 11.64 5.53
C GLY A 229 11.63 12.57 6.64
N PHE A 230 10.63 12.17 7.44
CA PHE A 230 10.10 13.00 8.55
C PHE A 230 11.04 13.07 9.77
N PHE A 231 11.48 11.92 10.29
CA PHE A 231 12.33 11.90 11.49
C PHE A 231 13.81 12.10 11.16
N ILE A 232 14.25 11.58 10.02
CA ILE A 232 15.63 11.66 9.55
C ILE A 232 15.60 12.00 8.07
N ASN A 233 16.12 13.19 7.73
CA ASN A 233 16.26 13.64 6.35
C ASN A 233 17.22 12.71 5.59
N ARG A 234 16.95 12.52 4.30
CA ARG A 234 17.71 11.61 3.42
C ARG A 234 19.23 11.76 3.54
N ASP A 235 19.73 13.00 3.58
CA ASP A 235 21.16 13.31 3.58
C ASP A 235 21.87 12.94 4.89
N ARG A 236 21.11 12.65 5.95
CA ARG A 236 21.63 12.25 7.26
C ARG A 236 21.54 10.74 7.49
N ILE A 237 20.92 10.00 6.57
CA ILE A 237 20.83 8.54 6.65
C ILE A 237 22.19 7.93 6.26
N PRO A 238 22.78 7.06 7.11
CA PRO A 238 24.01 6.38 6.75
C PRO A 238 23.86 5.55 5.46
N VAL A 239 24.90 5.53 4.62
CA VAL A 239 24.86 4.90 3.28
C VAL A 239 24.42 3.42 3.33
N TYR A 240 24.74 2.70 4.40
CA TYR A 240 24.33 1.29 4.58
C TYR A 240 22.84 1.10 4.92
N TRP A 241 22.11 2.14 5.32
CA TRP A 241 20.67 2.11 5.61
C TRP A 241 19.81 2.79 4.53
N ILE A 242 20.42 3.49 3.56
CA ILE A 242 19.67 4.29 2.56
C ILE A 242 18.69 3.46 1.72
N TRP A 243 18.96 2.17 1.50
CA TRP A 243 18.06 1.29 0.78
C TRP A 243 16.69 1.17 1.46
N PHE A 244 16.64 1.25 2.79
CA PHE A 244 15.41 1.14 3.56
C PHE A 244 14.52 2.39 3.40
N HIS A 245 15.14 3.55 3.19
CA HIS A 245 14.44 4.79 2.82
C HIS A 245 13.71 4.64 1.48
N TYR A 246 14.35 4.05 0.45
CA TYR A 246 13.68 3.79 -0.83
C TYR A 246 12.67 2.62 -0.79
N LEU A 247 12.81 1.70 0.17
CA LEU A 247 11.83 0.64 0.41
C LEU A 247 10.57 1.13 1.15
N SER A 248 10.67 2.26 1.85
CA SER A 248 9.57 2.78 2.68
C SER A 248 8.32 3.10 1.86
N LEU A 249 7.20 2.49 2.24
CA LEU A 249 5.89 2.78 1.65
C LEU A 249 5.36 4.16 2.07
N VAL A 250 5.84 4.70 3.18
CA VAL A 250 5.39 5.99 3.72
C VAL A 250 6.15 7.15 3.09
N LYS A 251 7.40 6.92 2.63
CA LYS A 251 8.24 7.94 1.97
C LYS A 251 7.51 8.64 0.83
N TYR A 252 7.11 7.89 -0.20
CA TYR A 252 6.60 8.48 -1.44
C TYR A 252 5.30 9.27 -1.22
N PRO A 253 4.31 8.76 -0.47
CA PRO A 253 3.13 9.55 -0.16
C PRO A 253 3.42 10.81 0.65
N TYR A 254 4.32 10.71 1.64
CA TYR A 254 4.73 11.85 2.46
C TYR A 254 5.37 12.95 1.60
N GLU A 255 6.37 12.62 0.79
CA GLU A 255 7.02 13.57 -0.11
C GLU A 255 6.03 14.19 -1.12
N ALA A 256 5.11 13.39 -1.66
CA ALA A 256 4.12 13.86 -2.63
C ALA A 256 3.17 14.91 -2.04
N VAL A 257 2.63 14.67 -0.85
CA VAL A 257 1.69 15.60 -0.22
C VAL A 257 2.37 16.87 0.27
N LEU A 258 3.64 16.78 0.69
CA LEU A 258 4.43 17.96 1.02
C LEU A 258 4.70 18.83 -0.20
N GLN A 259 5.06 18.22 -1.33
CA GLN A 259 5.22 18.97 -2.58
C GLN A 259 3.92 19.65 -3.01
N ASN A 260 2.76 19.01 -2.78
CA ASN A 260 1.46 19.60 -3.09
C ASN A 260 1.09 20.76 -2.13
N GLU A 261 1.41 20.66 -0.84
CA GLU A 261 1.16 21.71 0.15
C GLU A 261 2.05 22.95 -0.09
N PHE A 262 3.32 22.72 -0.41
CA PHE A 262 4.34 23.77 -0.51
C PHE A 262 4.62 24.21 -1.95
N GLU A 263 3.74 23.85 -2.90
CA GLU A 263 3.90 24.18 -4.32
C GLU A 263 3.82 25.69 -4.60
N ASN A 264 3.03 26.42 -3.82
CA ASN A 264 2.74 27.82 -4.10
C ASN A 264 3.94 28.74 -3.74
N PRO A 265 4.60 29.36 -4.74
CA PRO A 265 5.77 30.20 -4.49
C PRO A 265 5.43 31.53 -3.82
N THR A 266 4.16 31.96 -3.84
CA THR A 266 3.76 33.25 -3.24
C THR A 266 3.56 33.16 -1.73
N LYS A 267 3.48 31.93 -1.18
CA LYS A 267 3.32 31.75 0.26
C LYS A 267 4.65 31.89 0.99
N CYS A 268 4.62 32.73 2.01
CA CYS A 268 5.75 32.94 2.89
C CYS A 268 5.53 32.23 4.23
N PHE A 269 6.51 31.44 4.66
CA PHE A 269 6.44 30.67 5.90
C PHE A 269 7.36 31.18 7.01
N VAL A 270 8.44 31.87 6.63
CA VAL A 270 9.32 32.55 7.59
C VAL A 270 9.52 33.97 7.11
N ARG A 271 8.98 34.94 7.88
CA ARG A 271 9.27 36.36 7.69
C ARG A 271 10.51 36.76 8.45
N GLY A 272 11.08 37.90 8.09
CA GLY A 272 12.27 38.47 8.71
C GLY A 272 12.28 38.33 10.23
N ILE A 273 11.26 38.84 10.92
CA ILE A 273 11.23 38.82 12.39
C ILE A 273 11.09 37.41 13.00
N GLN A 274 10.54 36.48 12.23
CA GLN A 274 10.25 35.11 12.65
C GLN A 274 11.43 34.15 12.50
N ILE A 275 12.54 34.60 11.87
CA ILE A 275 13.77 33.79 11.77
C ILE A 275 14.31 33.38 13.14
N PHE A 276 14.01 34.15 14.19
CA PHE A 276 14.47 33.91 15.54
C PHE A 276 13.52 32.99 16.35
N ASP A 277 12.31 32.72 15.88
CA ASP A 277 11.27 32.08 16.70
C ASP A 277 11.59 30.62 17.06
N ASN A 278 12.29 29.89 16.18
CA ASN A 278 12.80 28.54 16.43
C ASN A 278 14.23 28.52 16.98
N SER A 279 14.73 29.65 17.48
CA SER A 279 16.07 29.79 18.06
C SER A 279 16.00 30.17 19.54
N PRO A 280 17.10 30.07 20.30
CA PRO A 280 17.17 30.60 21.67
C PRO A 280 16.82 32.10 21.78
N LEU A 281 16.88 32.84 20.66
CA LEU A 281 16.49 34.26 20.60
C LEU A 281 14.97 34.46 20.41
N GLY A 282 14.17 33.39 20.38
CA GLY A 282 12.72 33.46 20.24
C GLY A 282 12.04 34.23 21.38
N VAL A 283 12.58 34.11 22.59
CA VAL A 283 12.11 34.80 23.82
C VAL A 283 12.47 36.29 23.88
N VAL A 284 13.33 36.76 22.99
CA VAL A 284 13.80 38.16 22.99
C VAL A 284 12.67 39.09 22.54
N PRO A 285 12.52 40.29 23.15
CA PRO A 285 11.49 41.25 22.77
C PRO A 285 11.52 41.63 21.28
N PRO A 286 10.37 41.88 20.63
CA PRO A 286 10.30 42.17 19.18
C PRO A 286 11.17 43.34 18.75
N ALA A 287 11.28 44.39 19.57
CA ALA A 287 12.14 45.55 19.29
C ALA A 287 13.62 45.16 19.15
N MET A 288 14.09 44.20 19.94
CA MET A 288 15.46 43.72 19.88
C MET A 288 15.67 42.76 18.70
N LYS A 289 14.66 41.94 18.34
CA LYS A 289 14.66 41.15 17.09
C LYS A 289 14.80 42.05 15.85
N VAL A 290 14.10 43.19 15.81
CA VAL A 290 14.22 44.16 14.70
C VAL A 290 15.62 44.78 14.62
N ARG A 291 16.23 45.12 15.77
CA ARG A 291 17.62 45.62 15.80
C ARG A 291 18.62 44.59 15.30
N LEU A 292 18.48 43.33 15.74
CA LEU A 292 19.31 42.22 15.26
C LEU A 292 19.17 42.01 13.74
N LEU A 293 17.94 42.10 13.24
CA LEU A 293 17.64 42.10 11.81
C LEU A 293 18.36 43.21 11.06
N GLN A 294 18.38 44.42 11.61
CA GLN A 294 19.03 45.55 10.98
C GLN A 294 20.55 45.37 10.94
N SER A 295 21.15 44.82 12.01
CA SER A 295 22.55 44.43 12.01
C SER A 295 22.84 43.35 10.95
N LEU A 296 22.03 42.30 10.88
CA LEU A 296 22.14 41.26 9.84
C LEU A 296 22.00 41.83 8.43
N SER A 297 21.04 42.73 8.23
CA SER A 297 20.80 43.41 6.95
C SER A 297 22.04 44.21 6.50
N ASN A 298 22.68 44.92 7.43
CA ASN A 298 23.91 45.67 7.15
C ASN A 298 25.10 44.76 6.85
N THR A 299 25.25 43.65 7.58
CA THR A 299 26.37 42.71 7.36
C THR A 299 26.23 41.91 6.07
N LEU A 300 25.02 41.48 5.73
CA LEU A 300 24.76 40.69 4.53
C LEU A 300 24.64 41.55 3.27
N GLY A 301 24.61 42.89 3.39
CA GLY A 301 24.40 43.79 2.26
C GLY A 301 23.02 43.67 1.60
N MET A 302 22.05 43.07 2.29
CA MET A 302 20.68 42.84 1.79
C MET A 302 19.68 43.55 2.69
N ARG A 303 18.67 44.20 2.13
CA ARG A 303 17.63 44.89 2.91
C ARG A 303 16.61 43.90 3.47
N ILE A 304 16.84 43.40 4.69
CA ILE A 304 15.92 42.49 5.38
C ILE A 304 15.09 43.29 6.38
N THR A 305 13.78 43.33 6.15
CA THR A 305 12.80 43.99 7.01
C THR A 305 12.00 42.96 7.80
N SER A 306 11.20 43.41 8.78
CA SER A 306 10.35 42.53 9.58
C SER A 306 9.37 41.69 8.75
N SER A 307 8.91 42.22 7.61
CA SER A 307 7.96 41.59 6.70
C SER A 307 8.60 40.93 5.47
N THR A 308 9.91 41.07 5.28
CA THR A 308 10.62 40.42 4.16
C THR A 308 10.44 38.91 4.25
N CYS A 309 10.05 38.27 3.15
CA CYS A 309 9.97 36.82 3.12
C CYS A 309 11.36 36.21 2.99
N LEU A 310 11.73 35.34 3.93
CA LEU A 310 13.03 34.68 3.97
C LEU A 310 12.98 33.22 3.54
N THR A 311 11.85 32.54 3.78
CA THR A 311 11.69 31.12 3.47
C THR A 311 10.34 30.88 2.81
N THR A 312 10.38 30.34 1.60
CA THR A 312 9.23 29.93 0.80
C THR A 312 8.98 28.42 0.94
N GLY A 313 7.86 27.93 0.38
CA GLY A 313 7.56 26.50 0.37
C GLY A 313 8.66 25.66 -0.30
N LEU A 314 9.26 26.17 -1.39
CA LEU A 314 10.35 25.49 -2.09
C LEU A 314 11.61 25.36 -1.23
N ASP A 315 11.89 26.34 -0.37
CA ASP A 315 13.03 26.29 0.53
C ASP A 315 12.83 25.24 1.64
N ILE A 316 11.59 25.09 2.13
CA ILE A 316 11.20 24.03 3.07
C ILE A 316 11.41 22.66 2.42
N LEU A 317 10.93 22.46 1.18
CA LEU A 317 11.12 21.19 0.48
C LEU A 317 12.60 20.85 0.27
N LYS A 318 13.44 21.85 -0.03
CA LYS A 318 14.90 21.66 -0.12
C LYS A 318 15.52 21.29 1.22
N GLN A 319 15.10 21.93 2.31
CA GLN A 319 15.60 21.64 3.66
C GLN A 319 15.25 20.22 4.11
N GLU A 320 14.07 19.73 3.73
CA GLU A 320 13.61 18.36 3.98
C GLU A 320 14.27 17.32 3.02
N GLY A 321 15.07 17.76 2.04
CA GLY A 321 15.72 16.89 1.07
C GLY A 321 14.79 16.36 -0.03
N ILE A 322 13.61 16.97 -0.22
CA ILE A 322 12.56 16.56 -1.15
C ILE A 322 12.79 17.26 -2.49
N THR A 323 13.82 16.82 -3.22
CA THR A 323 14.19 17.43 -4.52
C THR A 323 14.35 16.43 -5.66
N ASP A 324 14.42 15.12 -5.37
CA ASP A 324 14.75 14.11 -6.39
C ASP A 324 13.56 13.76 -7.30
N LEU A 325 12.34 13.76 -6.76
CA LEU A 325 11.15 13.22 -7.41
C LEU A 325 10.05 14.26 -7.45
N SER A 326 9.30 14.30 -8.56
CA SER A 326 8.08 15.10 -8.64
C SER A 326 6.92 14.42 -7.89
N LYS A 327 5.94 15.21 -7.46
CA LYS A 327 4.73 14.71 -6.78
C LYS A 327 4.00 13.62 -7.58
N TRP A 328 3.99 13.73 -8.91
CA TRP A 328 3.40 12.74 -9.81
C TRP A 328 4.22 11.45 -9.90
N ASN A 329 5.56 11.55 -9.87
CA ASN A 329 6.41 10.36 -9.82
C ASN A 329 6.21 9.61 -8.49
N CYS A 330 6.10 10.33 -7.37
CA CYS A 330 5.80 9.73 -6.07
C CYS A 330 4.42 9.05 -6.04
N LEU A 331 3.40 9.64 -6.68
CA LEU A 331 2.09 9.01 -6.87
C LEU A 331 2.22 7.69 -7.65
N LEU A 332 2.90 7.72 -8.80
CA LEU A 332 3.09 6.54 -9.64
C LEU A 332 3.84 5.42 -8.92
N ILE A 333 4.89 5.75 -8.16
CA ILE A 333 5.65 4.78 -7.36
C ILE A 333 4.75 4.16 -6.29
N THR A 334 3.92 4.97 -5.61
CA THR A 334 2.97 4.48 -4.60
C THR A 334 1.97 3.50 -5.22
N VAL A 335 1.43 3.82 -6.40
CA VAL A 335 0.53 2.94 -7.15
C VAL A 335 1.26 1.65 -7.57
N ALA A 336 2.49 1.76 -8.05
CA ALA A 336 3.32 0.63 -8.46
C ALA A 336 3.60 -0.33 -7.30
N TRP A 337 3.84 0.17 -6.08
CA TRP A 337 3.96 -0.66 -4.88
C TRP A 337 2.72 -1.53 -4.65
N GLY A 338 1.52 -0.96 -4.85
CA GLY A 338 0.29 -1.74 -4.74
C GLY A 338 0.22 -2.90 -5.74
N PHE A 339 0.55 -2.65 -7.01
CA PHE A 339 0.61 -3.72 -8.00
C PHE A 339 1.70 -4.75 -7.71
N LEU A 340 2.89 -4.30 -7.28
CA LEU A 340 4.00 -5.18 -6.90
C LEU A 340 3.58 -6.14 -5.78
N PHE A 341 2.93 -5.67 -4.72
CA PHE A 341 2.47 -6.54 -3.65
C PHE A 341 1.37 -7.52 -4.10
N ARG A 342 0.49 -7.14 -5.05
CA ARG A 342 -0.47 -8.09 -5.64
C ARG A 342 0.23 -9.18 -6.45
N ILE A 343 1.30 -8.85 -7.16
CA ILE A 343 2.14 -9.83 -7.87
C ILE A 343 2.86 -10.74 -6.87
N LEU A 344 3.46 -10.19 -5.82
CA LEU A 344 4.12 -10.98 -4.77
C LEU A 344 3.12 -11.89 -4.04
N PHE A 345 1.89 -11.43 -3.81
CA PHE A 345 0.82 -12.24 -3.26
C PHE A 345 0.51 -13.44 -4.17
N TYR A 346 0.40 -13.24 -5.48
CA TYR A 346 0.22 -14.34 -6.44
C TYR A 346 1.33 -15.40 -6.32
N PHE A 347 2.60 -14.98 -6.24
CA PHE A 347 3.72 -15.90 -6.07
C PHE A 347 3.69 -16.62 -4.71
N SER A 348 3.32 -15.91 -3.63
CA SER A 348 3.18 -16.53 -2.30
C SER A 348 2.15 -17.66 -2.28
N LEU A 349 1.02 -17.48 -2.99
CA LEU A 349 -0.01 -18.50 -3.15
C LEU A 349 0.47 -19.67 -4.01
N LEU A 350 1.30 -19.39 -5.03
CA LEU A 350 1.86 -20.41 -5.91
C LEU A 350 2.86 -21.32 -5.18
N LEU A 351 3.73 -20.74 -4.36
CA LEU A 351 4.70 -21.48 -3.54
C LEU A 351 4.01 -22.25 -2.41
N GLY A 352 3.06 -21.61 -1.71
CA GLY A 352 2.32 -22.23 -0.60
C GLY A 352 1.51 -23.48 -1.01
N SER A 353 1.10 -23.58 -2.28
CA SER A 353 0.39 -24.77 -2.79
C SER A 353 1.30 -25.94 -3.12
N LYS A 354 2.58 -25.70 -3.47
CA LYS A 354 3.53 -26.79 -3.75
C LYS A 354 3.91 -27.52 -2.47
N ASN A 355 4.11 -26.78 -1.39
CA ASN A 355 4.55 -27.31 -0.09
C ASN A 355 3.50 -28.15 0.67
N LYS A 356 2.24 -28.16 0.22
CA LYS A 356 1.14 -28.97 0.83
C LYS A 356 0.72 -30.16 -0.03
N ARG A 357 1.28 -30.31 -1.24
CA ARG A 357 1.02 -31.45 -2.15
C ARG A 357 2.18 -32.47 -2.16
N SER A 358 3.31 -32.11 -1.54
CA SER A 358 4.37 -33.04 -1.13
C SER A 358 4.16 -33.38 0.35
#